data_AF-A0A525WMU1-F1
#
_entry.id   AF-A0A525WMU1-F1
#
_cell.length_a   1.000
_cell.length_b   1.000
_cell.length_c   1.000
_cell.angle_alpha   90.00
_cell.angle_beta   90.00
_cell.angle_gamma   90.00
#
_symmetry.space_group_name_H-M   'P 1'
#
loop_
_entity.id
_entity.type
_entity.pdbx_description
1 polymer ?
#
loop_
_entity_poly.entity_id
_entity_poly.type
_entity_poly.pdbx_seq_one_letter_code
_entity_poly.pdbx_strand_id
1 'polypeptide(L)'
;MQFDAALAAQAALQEAETELGSGWDTAAELEGVFSSNAGSVAREAYEGLLSLATSYPQAHSFQAFCIYITWQQATEETIERHFQTGIRLCEAYLVSREAKSQQHIDYVTELYGSFRDGLGLDEEDEIQVEFRKDTPKGGD
;
A
#
# COMPACT_ATOMS: atom_id res chain seq x y z
N MET A 1 0.22 17.14 0.95
CA MET A 1 1.47 16.90 0.19
C MET A 1 1.04 16.27 -1.14
N GLN A 2 1.71 16.50 -2.27
CA GLN A 2 1.40 15.73 -3.48
C GLN A 2 2.21 14.44 -3.39
N PHE A 3 1.56 13.35 -2.97
CA PHE A 3 2.18 12.03 -2.88
C PHE A 3 2.43 11.49 -4.30
N ASP A 4 3.68 11.12 -4.58
CA ASP A 4 4.09 10.43 -5.81
C ASP A 4 4.64 9.06 -5.43
N ALA A 5 3.89 8.01 -5.79
CA ALA A 5 4.22 6.65 -5.39
C ALA A 5 5.51 6.12 -6.02
N ALA A 6 5.87 6.58 -7.22
CA ALA A 6 7.10 6.16 -7.89
C ALA A 6 8.32 6.77 -7.20
N LEU A 7 8.27 8.07 -6.92
CA LEU A 7 9.34 8.75 -6.22
C LEU A 7 9.48 8.24 -4.77
N ALA A 8 8.36 8.03 -4.08
CA ALA A 8 8.35 7.49 -2.72
C ALA A 8 8.92 6.06 -2.66
N ALA A 9 8.58 5.20 -3.63
CA ALA A 9 9.14 3.85 -3.76
C ALA A 9 10.66 3.90 -3.94
N GLN A 10 11.16 4.72 -4.87
CA GLN A 10 12.59 4.82 -5.11
C GLN A 10 13.37 5.26 -3.86
N ALA A 11 12.87 6.29 -3.17
CA ALA A 11 13.50 6.78 -1.93
C ALA A 11 13.51 5.71 -0.83
N ALA A 12 12.36 5.05 -0.61
CA ALA A 12 12.23 4.01 0.40
C ALA A 12 13.15 2.80 0.13
N LEU A 13 13.32 2.42 -1.13
CA LEU A 13 14.24 1.33 -1.49
C LEU A 13 15.70 1.70 -1.22
N GLN A 14 16.09 2.95 -1.52
CA GLN A 14 17.45 3.42 -1.19
C GLN A 14 17.72 3.38 0.32
N GLU A 15 16.74 3.77 1.14
CA GLU A 15 16.85 3.68 2.61
C GLU A 15 16.94 2.22 3.08
N ALA A 16 16.22 1.31 2.42
CA ALA A 16 16.16 -0.11 2.73
C ALA A 16 17.46 -0.88 2.49
N GLU A 17 18.43 -0.36 1.73
CA GLU A 17 19.71 -1.03 1.46
C GLU A 17 20.39 -1.45 2.78
N THR A 18 20.41 -0.55 3.75
CA THR A 18 21.02 -0.80 5.06
C THR A 18 20.24 -1.80 5.91
N GLU A 19 18.93 -1.89 5.71
CA GLU A 19 18.03 -2.76 6.46
C GLU A 19 18.04 -4.21 5.93
N LEU A 20 18.19 -4.37 4.62
CA LEU A 20 18.12 -5.66 3.94
C LEU A 20 19.42 -6.46 4.03
N GLY A 21 20.57 -5.80 4.13
CA GLY A 21 21.88 -6.45 4.18
C GLY A 21 22.06 -7.44 3.03
N SER A 22 22.14 -8.75 3.32
CA SER A 22 22.29 -9.79 2.29
C SER A 22 21.09 -9.94 1.35
N GLY A 23 19.92 -9.41 1.71
CA GLY A 23 18.73 -9.43 0.87
C GLY A 23 18.72 -8.32 -0.19
N TRP A 24 19.67 -7.37 -0.11
CA TRP A 24 19.72 -6.21 -0.99
C TRP A 24 19.84 -6.58 -2.46
N ASP A 25 20.79 -7.44 -2.82
CA ASP A 25 21.03 -7.81 -4.23
C ASP A 25 19.78 -8.41 -4.87
N THR A 26 19.05 -9.23 -4.12
CA THR A 26 17.77 -9.81 -4.58
C THR A 26 16.68 -8.74 -4.71
N ALA A 27 16.57 -7.82 -3.76
CA ALA A 27 15.60 -6.72 -3.83
C ALA A 27 15.86 -5.81 -5.03
N ALA A 28 17.12 -5.45 -5.28
CA ALA A 28 17.53 -4.60 -6.39
C ALA A 28 17.31 -5.27 -7.75
N GLU A 29 17.59 -6.58 -7.87
CA GLU A 29 17.31 -7.33 -9.09
C GLU A 29 15.81 -7.38 -9.39
N LEU A 30 15.00 -7.73 -8.38
CA LEU A 30 13.55 -7.79 -8.53
C LEU A 30 12.95 -6.42 -8.84
N GLU A 31 13.41 -5.35 -8.19
CA GLU A 31 12.93 -4.00 -8.49
C GLU A 31 13.32 -3.58 -9.91
N GLY A 32 14.54 -3.88 -10.37
CA GLY A 32 14.96 -3.58 -11.74
C GLY A 32 14.09 -4.31 -12.78
N VAL A 33 13.70 -5.55 -12.51
CA VAL A 33 12.75 -6.29 -13.37
C VAL A 33 11.37 -5.66 -13.30
N PHE A 34 10.88 -5.33 -12.11
CA PHE A 34 9.57 -4.70 -11.91
C PHE A 34 9.45 -3.37 -12.66
N SER A 35 10.43 -2.47 -12.54
CA SER A 35 10.39 -1.13 -13.12
C SER A 35 10.62 -1.08 -14.63
N SER A 36 11.28 -2.10 -15.19
CA SER A 36 11.65 -2.14 -16.63
C SER A 36 10.73 -3.01 -17.48
N ASN A 37 9.75 -3.70 -16.88
CA ASN A 37 8.84 -4.62 -17.59
C ASN A 37 7.37 -4.28 -17.31
N ALA A 38 6.47 -4.97 -17.99
CA ALA A 38 5.02 -4.86 -17.79
C ALA A 38 4.38 -6.26 -17.82
N GLY A 39 3.11 -6.35 -17.42
CA GLY A 39 2.34 -7.59 -17.46
C GLY A 39 2.92 -8.66 -16.54
N SER A 40 2.94 -9.93 -17.00
CA SER A 40 3.29 -11.07 -16.14
C SER A 40 4.70 -11.01 -15.55
N VAL A 41 5.68 -10.45 -16.28
CA VAL A 41 7.07 -10.35 -15.81
C VAL A 41 7.18 -9.34 -14.66
N ALA A 42 6.57 -8.17 -14.79
CA ALA A 42 6.53 -7.18 -13.71
C ALA A 42 5.76 -7.72 -12.51
N ARG A 43 4.65 -8.42 -12.77
CA ARG A 43 3.84 -9.06 -11.72
C ARG A 43 4.62 -10.11 -10.93
N GLU A 44 5.38 -10.97 -11.58
CA GLU A 44 6.21 -11.99 -10.90
C GLU A 44 7.29 -11.33 -10.04
N ALA A 45 7.92 -10.26 -10.54
CA ALA A 45 8.90 -9.49 -9.78
C ALA A 45 8.27 -8.80 -8.55
N TYR A 46 7.10 -8.20 -8.72
CA TYR A 46 6.30 -7.63 -7.63
C TYR A 46 5.96 -8.68 -6.56
N GLU A 47 5.46 -9.85 -6.96
CA GLU A 47 5.16 -10.94 -6.02
C GLU A 47 6.44 -11.44 -5.32
N GLY A 48 7.58 -11.45 -6.01
CA GLY A 48 8.91 -11.71 -5.44
C GLY A 48 9.31 -10.70 -4.38
N LEU A 49 9.12 -9.40 -4.61
CA LEU A 49 9.42 -8.33 -3.65
C LEU A 49 8.56 -8.48 -2.37
N LEU A 50 7.26 -8.75 -2.53
CA LEU A 50 6.38 -9.00 -1.39
C LEU A 50 6.79 -10.24 -0.60
N SER A 51 7.18 -11.31 -1.30
CA SER A 51 7.68 -12.54 -0.66
C SER A 51 8.97 -12.25 0.13
N LEU A 52 9.90 -11.50 -0.45
CA LEU A 52 11.14 -11.10 0.21
C LEU A 52 10.85 -10.29 1.48
N ALA A 53 9.89 -9.36 1.43
CA ALA A 53 9.52 -8.53 2.58
C ALA A 53 9.06 -9.36 3.79
N THR A 54 8.48 -10.54 3.58
CA THR A 54 8.11 -11.44 4.70
C THR A 54 9.31 -11.94 5.50
N SER A 55 10.49 -12.02 4.88
CA SER A 55 11.74 -12.43 5.53
C SER A 55 12.42 -11.27 6.28
N TYR A 56 12.00 -10.03 6.02
CA TYR A 56 12.56 -8.81 6.58
C TYR A 56 11.47 -7.93 7.23
N PRO A 57 10.74 -8.43 8.26
CA PRO A 57 9.66 -7.66 8.89
C PRO A 57 10.16 -6.38 9.58
N GLN A 58 11.47 -6.31 9.85
CA GLN A 58 12.15 -5.20 10.52
C GLN A 58 12.72 -4.16 9.55
N ALA A 59 12.72 -4.45 8.24
CA ALA A 59 13.17 -3.50 7.23
C ALA A 59 12.03 -2.52 6.91
N HIS A 60 11.79 -1.55 7.80
CA HIS A 60 10.65 -0.64 7.70
C HIS A 60 10.64 0.18 6.41
N SER A 61 11.79 0.60 5.91
CA SER A 61 11.89 1.31 4.63
C SER A 61 11.52 0.36 3.49
N PHE A 62 11.93 -0.92 3.58
CA PHE A 62 11.53 -1.93 2.59
C PHE A 62 10.02 -2.26 2.64
N GLN A 63 9.44 -2.34 3.85
CA GLN A 63 8.00 -2.54 4.00
C GLN A 63 7.21 -1.36 3.41
N ALA A 64 7.67 -0.11 3.63
CA ALA A 64 7.06 1.07 3.03
C ALA A 64 7.18 1.05 1.50
N PHE A 65 8.35 0.67 0.96
CA PHE A 65 8.56 0.45 -0.47
C PHE A 65 7.53 -0.53 -1.05
N CYS A 66 7.33 -1.69 -0.40
CA CYS A 66 6.34 -2.67 -0.84
C CYS A 66 4.92 -2.10 -0.89
N ILE A 67 4.53 -1.27 0.07
CA ILE A 67 3.22 -0.58 0.05
C ILE A 67 3.11 0.37 -1.16
N TYR A 68 4.18 1.13 -1.44
CA TYR A 68 4.18 2.11 -2.54
C TYR A 68 4.06 1.44 -3.91
N ILE A 69 4.79 0.36 -4.16
CA ILE A 69 4.67 -0.39 -5.42
C ILE A 69 3.32 -1.14 -5.50
N THR A 70 2.72 -1.56 -4.38
CA THR A 70 1.35 -2.10 -4.38
C THR A 70 0.34 -1.04 -4.83
N TRP A 71 0.52 0.22 -4.43
CA TRP A 71 -0.33 1.31 -4.93
C TRP A 71 -0.15 1.52 -6.44
N GLN A 72 1.09 1.52 -6.94
CA GLN A 72 1.35 1.59 -8.38
C GLN A 72 0.60 0.47 -9.13
N GLN A 73 0.67 -0.77 -8.64
CA GLN A 73 -0.05 -1.90 -9.22
C GLN A 73 -1.57 -1.74 -9.13
N ALA A 74 -2.13 -1.21 -8.05
CA ALA A 74 -3.57 -0.93 -7.94
C ALA A 74 -4.04 0.14 -8.95
N THR A 75 -3.18 1.11 -9.26
CA THR A 75 -3.47 2.16 -10.26
C THR A 75 -3.29 1.68 -11.70
N GLU A 76 -2.40 0.71 -11.95
CA GLU A 76 -2.19 0.11 -13.27
C GLU A 76 -3.24 -0.98 -13.57
N GLU A 77 -3.42 -1.91 -12.63
CA GLU A 77 -4.40 -2.98 -12.67
C GLU A 77 -5.39 -2.78 -11.51
N THR A 78 -6.46 -2.02 -11.77
CA THR A 78 -7.52 -1.71 -10.80
C THR A 78 -8.39 -2.93 -10.49
N ILE A 79 -7.81 -3.92 -9.82
CA ILE A 79 -8.45 -5.16 -9.38
C ILE A 79 -8.43 -5.25 -7.86
N GLU A 80 -9.51 -5.82 -7.30
CA GLU A 80 -9.76 -5.96 -5.86
C GLU A 80 -8.55 -6.50 -5.08
N ARG A 81 -7.83 -7.48 -5.65
CA ARG A 81 -6.70 -8.14 -5.00
C ARG A 81 -5.57 -7.17 -4.62
N HIS A 82 -5.28 -6.16 -5.45
CA HIS A 82 -4.22 -5.19 -5.13
C HIS A 82 -4.60 -4.29 -3.96
N PHE A 83 -5.86 -3.82 -3.93
CA PHE A 83 -6.37 -3.04 -2.81
C PHE A 83 -6.39 -3.82 -1.50
N GLN A 84 -6.88 -5.06 -1.51
CA GLN A 84 -6.85 -5.92 -0.32
C GLN A 84 -5.43 -6.20 0.18
N THR A 85 -4.48 -6.38 -0.75
CA THR A 85 -3.07 -6.56 -0.39
C THR A 85 -2.52 -5.29 0.25
N GLY A 86 -2.80 -4.13 -0.35
CA GLY A 86 -2.40 -2.82 0.17
C GLY A 86 -2.91 -2.56 1.60
N ILE A 87 -4.20 -2.83 1.86
CA ILE A 87 -4.80 -2.72 3.20
C ILE A 87 -4.02 -3.56 4.21
N ARG A 88 -3.76 -4.84 3.92
CA ARG A 88 -3.06 -5.73 4.86
C ARG A 88 -1.63 -5.27 5.14
N LEU A 89 -0.92 -4.81 4.11
CA LEU A 89 0.44 -4.28 4.27
C LEU A 89 0.44 -3.01 5.12
N CYS A 90 -0.49 -2.08 4.88
CA CYS A 90 -0.64 -0.86 5.67
C CYS A 90 -0.97 -1.17 7.14
N GLU A 91 -1.90 -2.10 7.40
CA GLU A 91 -2.26 -2.50 8.77
C GLU A 91 -1.07 -3.09 9.51
N ALA A 92 -0.35 -4.02 8.89
CA ALA A 92 0.86 -4.60 9.47
C ALA A 92 1.92 -3.52 9.74
N TYR A 93 2.11 -2.60 8.79
CA TYR A 93 3.05 -1.50 8.93
C TYR A 93 2.66 -0.57 10.08
N LEU A 94 1.42 -0.09 10.14
CA LEU A 94 0.97 0.91 11.13
C LEU A 94 0.87 0.35 12.55
N VAL A 95 0.56 -0.95 12.72
CA VAL A 95 0.47 -1.59 14.05
C VAL A 95 1.84 -1.82 14.69
N SER A 96 2.93 -1.95 13.92
CA SER A 96 4.27 -2.11 14.50
C SER A 96 4.62 -0.93 15.41
N ARG A 97 5.17 -1.21 16.60
CA ARG A 97 5.54 -0.20 17.61
C ARG A 97 6.97 0.33 17.44
N GLU A 98 7.67 -0.13 16.42
CA GLU A 98 9.06 0.23 16.18
C GLU A 98 9.18 1.63 15.60
N ALA A 99 10.33 2.26 15.83
CA ALA A 99 10.60 3.60 15.36
C ALA A 99 10.68 3.59 13.83
N LYS A 100 9.78 4.35 13.19
CA LYS A 100 9.71 4.52 11.74
C LYS A 100 9.84 6.00 11.40
N SER A 101 10.24 6.28 10.17
CA SER A 101 10.20 7.63 9.64
C SER A 101 8.77 8.18 9.70
N GLN A 102 8.60 9.39 10.26
CA GLN A 102 7.29 10.06 10.29
C GLN A 102 6.73 10.25 8.88
N GLN A 103 7.61 10.51 7.90
CA GLN A 103 7.22 10.65 6.50
C GLN A 103 6.59 9.36 5.95
N HIS A 104 7.18 8.19 6.24
CA HIS A 104 6.58 6.92 5.81
C HIS A 104 5.25 6.66 6.50
N ILE A 105 5.12 7.00 7.79
CA ILE A 105 3.85 6.88 8.51
C ILE A 105 2.77 7.73 7.83
N ASP A 106 3.07 8.99 7.50
CA ASP A 106 2.12 9.90 6.87
C ASP A 106 1.67 9.37 5.49
N TYR A 107 2.62 8.95 4.65
CA TYR A 107 2.31 8.38 3.33
C TYR A 107 1.55 7.05 3.39
N VAL A 108 1.93 6.15 4.31
CA VAL A 108 1.22 4.87 4.48
C VAL A 108 -0.20 5.10 5.02
N THR A 109 -0.40 6.10 5.87
CA THR A 109 -1.75 6.46 6.35
C THR A 109 -2.62 7.00 5.21
N GLU A 110 -2.07 7.86 4.35
CA GLU A 110 -2.77 8.37 3.16
C GLU A 110 -3.13 7.25 2.18
N LEU A 111 -2.20 6.33 1.93
CA LEU A 111 -2.44 5.17 1.08
C LEU A 111 -3.43 4.18 1.69
N TYR A 112 -3.45 4.02 3.01
CA TYR A 112 -4.42 3.15 3.67
C TYR A 112 -5.86 3.58 3.38
N GLY A 113 -6.14 4.89 3.48
CA GLY A 113 -7.44 5.45 3.07
C GLY A 113 -7.71 5.22 1.59
N SER A 114 -6.73 5.52 0.74
CA SER A 114 -6.86 5.33 -0.72
C SER A 114 -7.15 3.87 -1.12
N PHE A 115 -6.57 2.89 -0.42
CA PHE A 115 -6.86 1.47 -0.67
C PHE A 115 -8.27 1.07 -0.22
N ARG A 116 -8.76 1.64 0.89
CA ARG A 116 -10.12 1.41 1.40
C ARG A 116 -11.17 2.05 0.51
N ASP A 117 -10.94 3.29 0.07
CA ASP A 117 -11.76 3.99 -0.92
C ASP A 117 -11.87 3.18 -2.22
N GLY A 118 -10.75 2.61 -2.69
CA GLY A 118 -10.74 1.75 -3.88
C GLY A 118 -11.58 0.47 -3.77
N LEU A 119 -11.96 0.07 -2.55
CA LEU A 119 -12.88 -1.05 -2.28
C LEU A 119 -14.28 -0.60 -1.85
N GLY A 120 -14.55 0.70 -1.76
CA GLY A 120 -15.82 1.24 -1.24
C GLY A 120 -16.02 1.00 0.27
N LEU A 121 -14.95 0.79 1.04
CA LEU A 121 -15.04 0.46 2.47
C LEU A 121 -15.21 1.69 3.37
N ASP A 122 -15.07 2.90 2.82
CA ASP A 122 -15.33 4.16 3.54
C ASP A 122 -16.75 4.72 3.28
N GLU A 123 -17.56 4.05 2.44
CA GLU A 123 -18.96 4.42 2.14
C GLU A 123 -20.01 3.87 3.15
N GLU A 124 -19.61 3.13 4.19
CA GLU A 124 -20.57 2.52 5.14
C GLU A 124 -21.28 3.51 6.10
N ASP A 125 -20.92 4.79 6.13
CA ASP A 125 -21.52 5.76 7.08
C ASP A 125 -22.55 6.76 6.49
N GLU A 126 -22.67 6.94 5.17
CA GLU A 126 -23.62 7.94 4.61
C GLU A 126 -24.97 7.38 4.16
N ILE A 127 -25.07 6.09 3.80
CA ILE A 127 -26.31 5.50 3.26
C ILE A 127 -27.40 5.28 4.36
N GLN A 128 -27.03 5.25 5.65
CA GLN A 128 -28.03 5.10 6.73
C GLN A 128 -28.73 6.39 7.17
N VAL A 129 -28.29 7.57 6.72
CA VAL A 129 -28.89 8.85 7.14
C VAL A 129 -30.03 9.30 6.20
N GLU A 130 -29.95 9.00 4.91
CA GLU A 130 -30.96 9.43 3.91
C GLU A 130 -32.22 8.54 3.86
N PHE A 131 -32.22 7.35 4.47
CA PHE A 131 -33.45 6.53 4.56
C PHE A 131 -34.32 6.80 5.80
N ARG A 132 -33.89 7.70 6.71
CA ARG A 132 -34.68 8.11 7.90
C ARG A 132 -35.38 9.46 7.76
N LYS A 133 -35.40 10.07 6.57
CA LYS A 133 -36.16 11.31 6.32
C LYS A 133 -37.54 11.10 5.68
N ASP A 134 -37.84 9.89 5.19
CA ASP A 134 -39.11 9.59 4.50
C ASP A 134 -40.11 8.80 5.35
N THR A 135 -40.16 9.07 6.66
CA THR A 135 -41.35 8.71 7.45
C THR A 135 -42.24 9.95 7.59
N PRO A 136 -43.32 10.08 6.79
CA PRO A 136 -44.27 11.16 7.01
C PRO A 136 -44.95 10.96 8.36
N LYS A 137 -44.68 11.86 9.30
CA LYS A 137 -45.57 12.08 10.46
C LYS A 137 -46.77 12.92 9.98
N GLY A 138 -47.78 12.26 9.42
CA GLY A 138 -49.16 12.75 9.43
C GLY A 138 -49.97 11.80 10.32
N GLY A 139 -50.78 12.21 11.30
CA GLY A 139 -51.47 13.47 11.47
C GLY A 139 -52.93 13.33 11.05
N ASP A 140 -53.74 12.62 11.84
CA ASP A 140 -54.97 13.08 12.54
C ASP A 140 -55.51 11.94 13.43
#